data_AF-A0AAU2PQ89-F1
#
_entry.id   AF-A0AAU2PQ89-F1
#
_cell.length_a   1.000
_cell.length_b   1.000
_cell.length_c   1.000
_cell.angle_alpha   90.00
_cell.angle_beta   90.00
_cell.angle_gamma   90.00
#
_symmetry.space_group_name_H-M   'P 1'
#
loop_
_entity.id
_entity.type
_entity.pdbx_description
1 polymer ?
#
loop_
_entity_poly.entity_id
_entity_poly.type
_entity_poly.pdbx_seq_one_letter_code
_entity_poly.pdbx_strand_id
1 'polypeptide(L)'
;MTGSGPDDDRRGDAFHGAAGVQRGSGNLQVNVHEHRVGILSACAVALVCVATVIAVRVGGDRGTESVAPPAGSTATTPGTSSATPPGTTPGTAGPDPSALTGRLVNRGSGLCLRVPGPGDGLVPVQDTCTGAADRTWTLALQEDGGTTRTLRNADSGRCLAVAGNENHSPARQHACTGRRGDNQHWELMWGTGERAEYFVLRNAVNAKCLVVQGREPARPAAQISCGEQYDDQWWHLAP
;
A
#
# COMPACT_ATOMS: atom_id res chain seq x y z
N MET A 1 3.06 29.48 -74.82
CA MET A 1 3.72 30.81 -74.73
C MET A 1 3.45 31.32 -73.33
N THR A 2 4.25 30.91 -72.34
CA THR A 2 5.54 31.51 -71.91
C THR A 2 5.39 32.88 -71.27
N GLY A 3 5.70 32.94 -69.96
CA GLY A 3 5.78 34.15 -69.16
C GLY A 3 6.17 33.81 -67.73
N SER A 4 7.44 33.45 -67.54
CA SER A 4 8.09 33.07 -66.28
C SER A 4 8.70 34.29 -65.57
N GLY A 5 8.82 34.21 -64.23
CA GLY A 5 9.89 34.84 -63.44
C GLY A 5 9.44 35.50 -62.12
N PRO A 6 10.35 35.72 -61.15
CA PRO A 6 11.26 34.72 -60.59
C PRO A 6 11.47 34.81 -59.03
N ASP A 7 12.09 33.75 -58.52
CA ASP A 7 13.12 33.63 -57.46
C ASP A 7 12.89 33.93 -55.95
N ASP A 8 13.09 32.82 -55.22
CA ASP A 8 13.69 32.60 -53.91
C ASP A 8 14.94 33.49 -53.67
N ASP A 9 15.02 34.18 -52.53
CA ASP A 9 16.33 34.49 -51.96
C ASP A 9 16.36 34.44 -50.43
N ARG A 10 17.48 33.89 -49.98
CA ARG A 10 17.85 33.49 -48.62
C ARG A 10 18.48 34.64 -47.85
N ARG A 11 18.67 34.38 -46.54
CA ARG A 11 19.67 34.93 -45.57
C ARG A 11 18.97 35.64 -44.42
N GLY A 12 19.11 35.14 -43.20
CA GLY A 12 20.25 35.47 -42.32
C GLY A 12 19.78 36.67 -41.46
N ASP A 13 19.76 36.64 -40.13
CA ASP A 13 20.90 36.34 -39.28
C ASP A 13 20.44 35.99 -37.86
N ALA A 14 21.09 34.99 -37.27
CA ALA A 14 21.29 34.95 -35.83
C ALA A 14 22.30 36.04 -35.43
N PHE A 15 22.23 36.57 -34.20
CA PHE A 15 23.32 36.63 -33.21
C PHE A 15 23.10 37.73 -32.13
N HIS A 16 23.03 37.24 -30.88
CA HIS A 16 23.51 37.73 -29.58
C HIS A 16 23.39 39.19 -29.07
N GLY A 17 23.00 39.26 -27.78
CA GLY A 17 23.43 40.26 -26.78
C GLY A 17 22.23 40.86 -26.02
N ALA A 18 22.22 41.08 -24.71
CA ALA A 18 23.19 40.86 -23.63
C ALA A 18 22.43 40.83 -22.28
N ALA A 19 23.08 40.32 -21.24
CA ALA A 19 22.61 40.29 -19.87
C ALA A 19 22.14 41.67 -19.35
N GLY A 20 21.03 41.68 -18.62
CA GLY A 20 20.56 42.81 -17.83
C GLY A 20 20.10 42.35 -16.45
N VAL A 21 21.01 42.35 -15.49
CA VAL A 21 20.67 42.30 -14.06
C VAL A 21 20.06 43.66 -13.69
N GLN A 22 18.85 43.67 -13.15
CA GLN A 22 18.28 44.82 -12.45
C GLN A 22 17.95 44.40 -11.02
N ARG A 23 18.82 44.80 -10.07
CA ARG A 23 18.46 44.96 -8.66
C ARG A 23 17.81 46.33 -8.51
N GLY A 24 16.56 46.36 -8.04
CA GLY A 24 15.85 47.59 -7.74
C GLY A 24 14.68 47.32 -6.80
N SER A 25 14.87 47.74 -5.56
CA SER A 25 14.00 47.69 -4.38
C SER A 25 12.53 48.05 -4.61
N GLY A 26 11.63 47.39 -3.88
CA GLY A 26 10.38 48.02 -3.43
C GLY A 26 9.09 47.20 -3.63
N ASN A 27 8.58 46.68 -2.50
CA ASN A 27 7.16 46.37 -2.21
C ASN A 27 6.58 45.04 -2.67
N LEU A 28 6.99 43.96 -1.99
CA LEU A 28 6.13 42.80 -1.76
C LEU A 28 5.05 43.19 -0.73
N GLN A 29 3.83 43.45 -1.19
CA GLN A 29 2.67 43.54 -0.30
C GLN A 29 2.33 42.14 0.21
N VAL A 30 2.85 41.80 1.40
CA VAL A 30 2.38 40.65 2.15
C VAL A 30 1.09 41.07 2.85
N ASN A 31 -0.06 40.69 2.32
CA ASN A 31 -1.32 40.76 3.05
C ASN A 31 -1.27 39.72 4.17
N VAL A 32 -0.81 40.16 5.34
CA VAL A 32 -0.99 39.45 6.61
C VAL A 32 -2.42 39.70 7.06
N HIS A 33 -3.31 38.74 6.81
CA HIS A 33 -4.53 38.60 7.61
C HIS A 33 -4.48 37.28 8.38
N GLU A 34 -3.89 37.40 9.57
CA GLU A 34 -4.27 36.70 10.80
C GLU A 34 -4.71 35.23 10.71
N HIS A 35 -3.74 34.31 10.74
CA HIS A 35 -3.92 33.04 11.44
C HIS A 35 -3.81 33.29 12.96
N ARG A 36 -4.86 33.84 13.57
CA ARG A 36 -5.05 33.71 15.02
C ARG A 36 -5.66 32.33 15.29
N VAL A 37 -5.19 31.70 16.36
CA VAL A 37 -5.57 30.38 16.90
C VAL A 37 -4.80 29.19 16.28
N GLY A 38 -3.48 29.19 16.44
CA GLY A 38 -2.64 28.04 16.11
C GLY A 38 -1.34 27.93 16.90
N ILE A 39 -1.22 28.51 18.11
CA ILE A 39 0.02 28.45 18.93
C ILE A 39 -0.26 28.31 20.45
N LEU A 40 -1.37 27.67 20.87
CA LEU A 40 -1.58 27.34 22.29
C LEU A 40 -2.20 25.94 22.48
N SER A 41 -1.54 24.90 21.98
CA SER A 41 -1.82 23.51 22.43
C SER A 41 -0.64 22.58 22.17
N ALA A 42 0.56 23.01 22.56
CA ALA A 42 1.77 22.17 22.54
C ALA A 42 2.51 22.14 23.89
N CYS A 43 1.91 22.64 24.97
CA CYS A 43 2.55 22.71 26.30
C CYS A 43 1.82 21.96 27.43
N ALA A 44 0.87 21.07 27.16
CA ALA A 44 0.09 20.40 28.23
C ALA A 44 0.20 18.87 28.33
N VAL A 45 0.99 18.18 27.50
CA VAL A 45 1.12 16.69 27.60
C VAL A 45 2.58 16.21 27.56
N ALA A 46 3.52 17.03 28.06
CA ALA A 46 4.91 16.63 28.27
C ALA A 46 5.40 16.86 29.71
N LEU A 47 4.48 17.02 30.67
CA LEU A 47 4.82 17.26 32.09
C LEU A 47 4.04 16.39 33.10
N VAL A 48 3.57 15.22 32.68
CA VAL A 48 3.13 14.16 33.61
C VAL A 48 3.56 12.81 33.03
N CYS A 49 4.76 12.35 33.39
CA CYS A 49 5.22 10.94 33.44
C CYS A 49 6.75 10.85 33.64
N VAL A 50 7.34 11.71 34.47
CA VAL A 50 8.69 11.47 35.02
C VAL A 50 8.63 11.72 36.52
N ALA A 51 7.97 10.80 37.23
CA ALA A 51 8.15 10.64 38.67
C ALA A 51 7.84 9.18 39.03
N THR A 52 8.79 8.56 39.73
CA THR A 52 8.74 7.23 40.38
C THR A 52 8.93 6.02 39.45
N VAL A 53 10.15 5.44 39.42
CA VAL A 53 10.57 4.26 40.20
C VAL A 53 12.04 3.98 39.85
N ILE A 54 12.98 4.48 40.66
CA ILE A 54 14.28 3.80 40.84
C ILE A 54 14.61 3.90 42.32
N ALA A 55 14.31 2.83 43.05
CA ALA A 55 14.98 2.53 44.30
C ALA A 55 15.06 1.02 44.47
N VAL A 56 16.21 0.60 44.98
CA VAL A 56 16.58 -0.71 45.53
C VAL A 56 16.83 -1.83 44.48
N ARG A 57 17.98 -2.50 44.41
CA ARG A 57 18.92 -2.92 45.47
C ARG A 57 20.38 -2.95 45.00
N VAL A 58 21.23 -2.50 45.92
CA VAL A 58 22.67 -2.75 46.04
C VAL A 58 22.94 -4.20 46.45
N GLY A 59 24.06 -4.75 45.97
CA GLY A 59 24.70 -5.98 46.43
C GLY A 59 24.65 -7.07 45.35
N GLY A 60 25.74 -7.64 44.88
CA GLY A 60 27.11 -7.68 45.36
C GLY A 60 27.67 -9.06 44.97
N ASP A 61 28.90 -9.03 44.45
CA ASP A 61 29.89 -10.11 44.44
C ASP A 61 29.80 -11.33 43.51
N ARG A 62 30.79 -11.33 42.59
CA ARG A 62 31.92 -12.27 42.46
C ARG A 62 31.67 -13.77 42.18
N GLY A 63 32.40 -14.20 41.15
CA GLY A 63 32.92 -15.56 40.97
C GLY A 63 32.04 -16.39 40.05
N THR A 64 32.55 -17.14 39.08
CA THR A 64 33.90 -17.53 38.72
C THR A 64 33.80 -18.18 37.34
N GLU A 65 34.80 -17.97 36.50
CA GLU A 65 35.02 -18.73 35.27
C GLU A 65 34.88 -20.24 35.52
N SER A 66 34.20 -20.94 34.61
CA SER A 66 34.34 -22.39 34.49
C SER A 66 34.81 -22.72 33.09
N VAL A 67 36.03 -23.22 33.07
CA VAL A 67 36.89 -23.62 31.97
C VAL A 67 36.42 -24.95 31.40
N ALA A 68 36.27 -25.06 30.07
CA ALA A 68 36.30 -26.32 29.34
C ALA A 68 37.72 -26.90 29.34
N PRO A 69 37.94 -28.23 29.31
CA PRO A 69 38.36 -28.90 28.05
C PRO A 69 38.04 -30.44 28.03
N PRO A 70 38.68 -31.29 27.20
CA PRO A 70 38.34 -31.55 25.79
C PRO A 70 38.08 -33.04 25.46
N ALA A 71 37.64 -33.27 24.21
CA ALA A 71 37.87 -34.42 23.31
C ALA A 71 37.79 -35.89 23.82
N GLY A 72 36.89 -36.65 23.18
CA GLY A 72 36.93 -38.12 23.10
C GLY A 72 36.23 -38.61 21.82
N SER A 73 36.99 -39.34 21.00
CA SER A 73 36.72 -39.75 19.61
C SER A 73 35.80 -40.99 19.45
N THR A 74 35.08 -41.06 18.31
CA THR A 74 34.81 -42.23 17.41
C THR A 74 34.19 -43.52 18.02
N ALA A 75 33.24 -44.28 17.45
CA ALA A 75 32.82 -44.50 16.06
C ALA A 75 31.48 -45.30 15.99
N THR A 76 30.80 -45.18 14.84
CA THR A 76 30.05 -46.21 14.09
C THR A 76 28.73 -46.81 14.64
N THR A 77 27.61 -46.44 13.99
CA THR A 77 26.74 -47.41 13.25
C THR A 77 25.80 -46.67 12.28
N PRO A 78 25.70 -47.04 10.98
CA PRO A 78 24.65 -46.54 10.10
C PRO A 78 23.39 -47.41 10.26
N GLY A 79 22.38 -46.87 10.94
CA GLY A 79 21.03 -47.42 10.96
C GLY A 79 20.18 -46.74 9.89
N THR A 80 19.95 -47.43 8.78
CA THR A 80 18.93 -47.09 7.80
C THR A 80 17.56 -47.16 8.48
N SER A 81 16.89 -46.03 8.65
CA SER A 81 15.45 -45.97 8.90
C SER A 81 14.90 -44.73 8.21
N SER A 82 14.42 -44.95 6.99
CA SER A 82 13.55 -44.03 6.28
C SER A 82 12.25 -43.89 7.06
N ALA A 83 12.21 -42.93 7.98
CA ALA A 83 10.95 -42.48 8.58
C ALA A 83 10.27 -41.54 7.57
N THR A 84 9.25 -42.06 6.89
CA THR A 84 8.27 -41.26 6.18
C THR A 84 7.67 -40.24 7.16
N PRO A 85 7.74 -38.92 6.90
CA PRO A 85 7.02 -37.96 7.72
C PRO A 85 5.52 -38.29 7.65
N PRO A 86 4.77 -38.26 8.77
CA PRO A 86 3.32 -38.30 8.69
C PRO A 86 2.88 -37.13 7.81
N GLY A 87 2.10 -37.43 6.78
CA GLY A 87 1.55 -36.42 5.90
C GLY A 87 0.83 -35.37 6.74
N THR A 88 1.32 -34.14 6.67
CA THR A 88 0.57 -32.96 7.10
C THR A 88 -0.62 -32.87 6.16
N THR A 89 -1.74 -33.47 6.55
CA THR A 89 -3.04 -33.14 5.97
C THR A 89 -3.17 -31.63 6.04
N PRO A 90 -3.33 -30.90 4.91
CA PRO A 90 -3.66 -29.49 4.98
C PRO A 90 -4.96 -29.38 5.75
N GLY A 91 -4.87 -28.88 6.98
CA GLY A 91 -6.05 -28.53 7.76
C GLY A 91 -6.81 -27.54 6.90
N THR A 92 -8.01 -27.93 6.47
CA THR A 92 -8.98 -26.97 5.93
C THR A 92 -9.33 -26.09 7.12
N ALA A 93 -8.58 -25.00 7.28
CA ALA A 93 -8.90 -23.97 8.24
C ALA A 93 -10.36 -23.58 7.96
N GLY A 94 -11.21 -23.68 8.99
CA GLY A 94 -12.56 -23.17 8.91
C GLY A 94 -12.54 -21.69 8.51
N PRO A 95 -13.67 -21.14 8.02
CA PRO A 95 -13.72 -19.74 7.64
C PRO A 95 -13.25 -18.86 8.80
N ASP A 96 -12.24 -18.02 8.54
CA ASP A 96 -11.74 -17.04 9.50
C ASP A 96 -12.90 -16.09 9.85
N PRO A 97 -13.37 -16.07 11.11
CA PRO A 97 -14.52 -15.25 11.51
C PRO A 97 -14.25 -13.74 11.39
N SER A 98 -13.00 -13.33 11.18
CA SER A 98 -12.60 -11.94 10.97
C SER A 98 -12.54 -11.52 9.49
N ALA A 99 -12.70 -12.48 8.57
CA ALA A 99 -12.69 -12.20 7.14
C ALA A 99 -13.96 -11.46 6.72
N LEU A 100 -13.77 -10.40 5.92
CA LEU A 100 -14.88 -9.67 5.30
C LEU A 100 -15.04 -10.17 3.86
N THR A 101 -16.23 -10.61 3.48
CA THR A 101 -16.50 -11.06 2.11
C THR A 101 -17.60 -10.23 1.48
N GLY A 102 -17.40 -9.85 0.22
CA GLY A 102 -18.40 -9.15 -0.56
C GLY A 102 -17.82 -8.55 -1.83
N ARG A 103 -18.59 -7.67 -2.45
CA ARG A 103 -18.22 -6.90 -3.62
C ARG A 103 -17.55 -5.61 -3.16
N LEU A 104 -16.32 -5.36 -3.61
CA LEU A 104 -15.63 -4.09 -3.38
C LEU A 104 -16.21 -3.04 -4.32
N VAL A 105 -17.05 -2.16 -3.79
CA VAL A 105 -17.72 -1.09 -4.55
C VAL A 105 -16.93 0.20 -4.41
N ASN A 106 -16.58 0.81 -5.54
CA ASN A 106 -15.93 2.12 -5.56
C ASN A 106 -16.95 3.23 -5.29
N ARG A 107 -16.67 4.13 -4.34
CA ARG A 107 -17.57 5.24 -3.99
C ARG A 107 -17.76 6.22 -5.15
N GLY A 108 -16.69 6.52 -5.89
CA GLY A 108 -16.70 7.51 -6.97
C GLY A 108 -17.53 7.12 -8.20
N SER A 109 -17.65 5.82 -8.48
CA SER A 109 -18.39 5.29 -9.64
C SER A 109 -19.64 4.47 -9.28
N GLY A 110 -19.72 3.89 -8.08
CA GLY A 110 -20.73 2.90 -7.72
C GLY A 110 -20.52 1.53 -8.36
N LEU A 111 -19.40 1.31 -9.05
CA LEU A 111 -19.06 0.06 -9.74
C LEU A 111 -18.19 -0.84 -8.87
N CYS A 112 -18.21 -2.13 -9.17
CA CYS A 112 -17.52 -3.16 -8.43
C CYS A 112 -16.16 -3.50 -9.06
N LEU A 113 -15.16 -3.77 -8.22
CA LEU A 113 -13.87 -4.30 -8.67
C LEU A 113 -14.03 -5.73 -9.19
N ARG A 114 -13.77 -5.94 -10.47
CA ARG A 114 -13.92 -7.22 -11.18
C ARG A 114 -12.58 -7.66 -11.79
N VAL A 115 -12.27 -8.93 -11.69
CA VAL A 115 -11.13 -9.53 -12.36
C VAL A 115 -11.55 -10.02 -13.77
N PRO A 116 -10.78 -9.72 -14.84
CA PRO A 116 -11.14 -10.12 -16.21
C PRO A 116 -10.89 -11.59 -16.57
N GLY A 117 -10.40 -12.40 -15.64
CA GLY A 117 -10.17 -13.83 -15.81
C GLY A 117 -9.33 -14.41 -14.67
N PRO A 118 -9.01 -15.71 -14.68
CA PRO A 118 -8.35 -16.34 -13.54
C PRO A 118 -6.83 -16.14 -13.49
N GLY A 119 -6.17 -15.76 -14.60
CA GLY A 119 -4.71 -15.79 -14.72
C GLY A 119 -3.94 -14.77 -13.88
N ASP A 120 -2.68 -15.08 -13.56
CA ASP A 120 -1.77 -14.13 -12.90
C ASP A 120 -1.48 -12.90 -13.75
N GLY A 121 -1.14 -11.80 -13.08
CA GLY A 121 -0.76 -10.54 -13.72
C GLY A 121 -1.93 -9.76 -14.34
N LEU A 122 -3.15 -10.30 -14.32
CA LEU A 122 -4.34 -9.56 -14.78
C LEU A 122 -4.64 -8.39 -13.85
N VAL A 123 -5.00 -7.26 -14.45
CA VAL A 123 -5.40 -6.04 -13.75
C VAL A 123 -6.91 -6.06 -13.58
N PRO A 124 -7.45 -6.03 -12.34
CA PRO A 124 -8.87 -5.87 -12.13
C PRO A 124 -9.35 -4.53 -12.70
N VAL A 125 -10.60 -4.50 -13.15
CA VAL A 125 -11.27 -3.32 -13.69
C VAL A 125 -12.55 -3.06 -12.90
N GLN A 126 -13.08 -1.84 -12.93
CA GLN A 126 -14.44 -1.63 -12.43
C GLN A 126 -15.50 -2.09 -13.44
N ASP A 127 -16.59 -2.64 -12.95
CA ASP A 127 -17.72 -3.10 -13.76
C ASP A 127 -19.02 -3.11 -12.95
N THR A 128 -20.14 -3.36 -13.62
CA THR A 128 -21.46 -3.50 -13.00
C THR A 128 -21.40 -4.52 -11.87
N CYS A 129 -21.96 -4.13 -10.73
CA CYS A 129 -22.06 -4.97 -9.56
C CYS A 129 -23.08 -6.10 -9.77
N THR A 130 -22.63 -7.34 -9.60
CA THR A 130 -23.43 -8.57 -9.67
C THR A 130 -22.88 -9.59 -8.66
N GLY A 131 -23.63 -10.66 -8.36
CA GLY A 131 -23.20 -11.70 -7.42
C GLY A 131 -22.20 -12.73 -7.96
N ALA A 132 -21.58 -12.52 -9.13
CA ALA A 132 -20.63 -13.49 -9.69
C ALA A 132 -19.23 -13.43 -9.02
N ALA A 133 -18.53 -14.56 -9.02
CA ALA A 133 -17.32 -14.77 -8.23
C ALA A 133 -16.13 -13.88 -8.67
N ASP A 134 -16.07 -13.50 -9.95
CA ASP A 134 -15.02 -12.66 -10.53
C ASP A 134 -15.01 -11.23 -9.98
N ARG A 135 -16.06 -10.79 -9.27
CA ARG A 135 -16.12 -9.52 -8.55
C ARG A 135 -16.43 -9.66 -7.05
N THR A 136 -16.32 -10.89 -6.53
CA THR A 136 -16.44 -11.19 -5.09
C THR A 136 -15.04 -11.30 -4.50
N TRP A 137 -14.82 -10.62 -3.39
CA TRP A 137 -13.53 -10.52 -2.71
C TRP A 137 -13.66 -10.92 -1.24
N THR A 138 -12.65 -11.64 -0.75
CA THR A 138 -12.46 -11.93 0.66
C THR A 138 -11.25 -11.14 1.15
N LEU A 139 -11.48 -10.29 2.15
CA LEU A 139 -10.48 -9.53 2.87
C LEU A 139 -10.15 -10.29 4.15
N ALA A 140 -9.13 -11.15 4.09
CA ALA A 140 -8.73 -11.99 5.21
C ALA A 140 -7.63 -11.30 6.04
N LEU A 141 -7.74 -11.36 7.37
CA LEU A 141 -6.63 -10.98 8.24
C LEU A 141 -5.47 -11.97 8.06
N GLN A 142 -4.28 -11.53 8.44
CA GLN A 142 -3.14 -12.43 8.54
C GLN A 142 -3.36 -13.39 9.71
N GLU A 143 -3.05 -14.68 9.51
CA GLU A 143 -3.27 -15.76 10.49
C GLU A 143 -2.58 -15.53 11.84
N ASP A 144 -1.57 -14.69 11.85
CA ASP A 144 -0.76 -14.31 13.01
C ASP A 144 -1.17 -12.95 13.61
N GLY A 145 -2.42 -12.53 13.41
CA GLY A 145 -3.04 -11.41 14.13
C GLY A 145 -2.57 -10.02 13.71
N GLY A 146 -2.03 -9.87 12.50
CA GLY A 146 -1.69 -8.55 11.94
C GLY A 146 -2.92 -7.66 11.70
N THR A 147 -2.69 -6.36 11.47
CA THR A 147 -3.77 -5.40 11.12
C THR A 147 -4.02 -5.26 9.62
N THR A 148 -3.17 -5.88 8.80
CA THR A 148 -3.26 -5.87 7.34
C THR A 148 -4.06 -7.07 6.83
N ARG A 149 -4.62 -6.91 5.63
CA ARG A 149 -5.44 -7.91 4.96
C ARG A 149 -4.90 -8.26 3.59
N THR A 150 -5.09 -9.51 3.18
CA THR A 150 -5.00 -9.91 1.77
C THR A 150 -6.37 -9.75 1.12
N LEU A 151 -6.39 -9.35 -0.15
CA LEU A 151 -7.61 -9.24 -0.95
C LEU A 151 -7.65 -10.39 -1.93
N ARG A 152 -8.38 -11.46 -1.61
CA ARG A 152 -8.47 -12.66 -2.42
C ARG A 152 -9.74 -12.65 -3.28
N ASN A 153 -9.59 -12.79 -4.58
CA ASN A 153 -10.74 -12.93 -5.48
C ASN A 153 -11.35 -14.34 -5.39
N ALA A 154 -12.68 -14.43 -5.40
CA ALA A 154 -13.39 -15.70 -5.23
C ALA A 154 -13.33 -16.61 -6.47
N ASP A 155 -13.23 -16.05 -7.68
CA ASP A 155 -13.14 -16.84 -8.93
C ASP A 155 -11.73 -17.38 -9.15
N SER A 156 -10.72 -16.51 -9.07
CA SER A 156 -9.33 -16.88 -9.37
C SER A 156 -8.59 -17.50 -8.19
N GLY A 157 -9.08 -17.29 -6.97
CA GLY A 157 -8.38 -17.65 -5.73
C GLY A 157 -7.08 -16.88 -5.47
N ARG A 158 -6.79 -15.85 -6.26
CA ARG A 158 -5.55 -15.06 -6.23
C ARG A 158 -5.70 -13.77 -5.42
N CYS A 159 -4.57 -13.23 -4.99
CA CYS A 159 -4.49 -12.04 -4.15
C CYS A 159 -4.15 -10.79 -4.97
N LEU A 160 -4.75 -9.66 -4.62
CA LEU A 160 -4.43 -8.36 -5.22
C LEU A 160 -3.08 -7.84 -4.71
N ALA A 161 -2.18 -7.51 -5.63
CA ALA A 161 -0.86 -6.95 -5.36
C ALA A 161 -0.68 -5.64 -6.14
N VAL A 162 0.10 -4.71 -5.59
CA VAL A 162 0.59 -3.56 -6.40
C VAL A 162 1.87 -3.94 -7.15
N ALA A 163 1.94 -3.59 -8.44
CA ALA A 163 3.12 -3.82 -9.26
C ALA A 163 3.82 -2.49 -9.57
N GLY A 164 4.91 -2.18 -8.86
CA GLY A 164 5.64 -0.91 -8.96
C GLY A 164 5.42 0.02 -7.75
N ASN A 165 6.05 1.19 -7.75
CA ASN A 165 6.01 2.15 -6.63
C ASN A 165 5.55 3.56 -7.05
N GLU A 166 5.30 3.77 -8.34
CA GLU A 166 4.88 5.03 -8.92
C GLU A 166 3.38 5.24 -8.77
N ASN A 167 2.93 6.47 -8.97
CA ASN A 167 1.50 6.71 -9.17
C ASN A 167 1.05 6.05 -10.47
N HIS A 168 -0.15 5.49 -10.44
CA HIS A 168 -0.81 4.77 -11.53
C HIS A 168 -0.14 3.45 -11.94
N SER A 169 0.82 2.93 -11.17
CA SER A 169 1.26 1.55 -11.38
C SER A 169 0.08 0.58 -11.12
N PRO A 170 -0.06 -0.48 -11.93
CA PRO A 170 -1.26 -1.32 -11.90
C PRO A 170 -1.34 -2.16 -10.63
N ALA A 171 -2.56 -2.35 -10.14
CA ALA A 171 -2.87 -3.41 -9.18
C ALA A 171 -3.18 -4.69 -9.95
N ARG A 172 -2.46 -5.78 -9.69
CA ARG A 172 -2.56 -7.05 -10.42
C ARG A 172 -2.89 -8.18 -9.47
N GLN A 173 -3.63 -9.18 -9.95
CA GLN A 173 -3.77 -10.41 -9.18
C GLN A 173 -2.56 -11.32 -9.37
N HIS A 174 -2.13 -11.96 -8.29
CA HIS A 174 -1.07 -12.96 -8.28
C HIS A 174 -1.41 -14.09 -7.31
N ALA A 175 -0.74 -15.23 -7.45
CA ALA A 175 -0.72 -16.26 -6.42
C ALA A 175 -0.47 -15.64 -5.03
N CYS A 176 -1.28 -16.03 -4.06
CA CYS A 176 -1.15 -15.56 -2.69
C CYS A 176 0.15 -16.11 -2.08
N THR A 177 0.99 -15.25 -1.51
CA THR A 177 2.32 -15.62 -0.99
C THR A 177 2.31 -15.97 0.50
N GLY A 178 1.31 -15.48 1.25
CA GLY A 178 1.25 -15.57 2.71
C GLY A 178 2.41 -14.87 3.44
N ARG A 179 3.26 -14.12 2.71
CA ARG A 179 4.46 -13.50 3.26
C ARG A 179 4.13 -12.13 3.82
N ARG A 180 4.21 -11.97 5.14
CA ARG A 180 4.04 -10.68 5.80
C ARG A 180 4.79 -9.53 5.12
N GLY A 181 4.11 -8.40 5.00
CA GLY A 181 4.72 -7.13 4.61
C GLY A 181 5.19 -7.11 3.16
N ASP A 182 4.58 -7.93 2.30
CA ASP A 182 4.76 -7.82 0.86
C ASP A 182 3.68 -6.93 0.21
N ASN A 183 3.80 -6.73 -1.09
CA ASN A 183 2.91 -5.89 -1.88
C ASN A 183 1.46 -6.42 -2.01
N GLN A 184 1.11 -7.56 -1.40
CA GLN A 184 -0.24 -8.12 -1.34
C GLN A 184 -1.00 -7.74 -0.05
N HIS A 185 -0.37 -6.96 0.83
CA HIS A 185 -0.92 -6.59 2.13
C HIS A 185 -1.51 -5.18 2.12
N TRP A 186 -2.75 -5.06 2.61
CA TRP A 186 -3.53 -3.84 2.57
C TRP A 186 -4.06 -3.48 3.94
N GLU A 187 -3.86 -2.23 4.33
CA GLU A 187 -4.49 -1.60 5.49
C GLU A 187 -5.86 -1.06 5.06
N LEU A 188 -6.88 -1.31 5.88
CA LEU A 188 -8.19 -0.67 5.72
C LEU A 188 -8.19 0.58 6.61
N MET A 189 -8.13 1.74 5.97
CA MET A 189 -8.24 3.02 6.65
C MET A 189 -9.68 3.51 6.56
N TRP A 190 -10.44 3.31 7.64
CA TRP A 190 -11.84 3.71 7.72
C TRP A 190 -11.98 5.23 7.73
N GLY A 191 -13.01 5.72 7.04
CA GLY A 191 -13.36 7.12 7.02
C GLY A 191 -14.03 7.56 8.31
N THR A 192 -14.33 8.86 8.38
CA THR A 192 -15.07 9.47 9.48
C THR A 192 -16.22 10.31 8.93
N GLY A 193 -17.16 10.71 9.79
CA GLY A 193 -18.31 11.52 9.40
C GLY A 193 -19.13 10.88 8.27
N GLU A 194 -19.37 11.63 7.19
CA GLU A 194 -20.10 11.16 6.00
C GLU A 194 -19.43 9.99 5.25
N ARG A 195 -18.20 9.61 5.63
CA ARG A 195 -17.47 8.47 5.06
C ARG A 195 -17.25 7.33 6.05
N ALA A 196 -17.95 7.29 7.19
CA ALA A 196 -17.74 6.28 8.23
C ALA A 196 -17.94 4.82 7.76
N GLU A 197 -18.76 4.61 6.72
CA GLU A 197 -19.01 3.30 6.10
C GLU A 197 -18.04 2.95 4.95
N TYR A 198 -17.17 3.88 4.57
CA TYR A 198 -16.17 3.68 3.53
C TYR A 198 -14.78 3.54 4.14
N PHE A 199 -13.90 2.89 3.40
CA PHE A 199 -12.49 2.78 3.73
C PHE A 199 -11.64 2.98 2.49
N VAL A 200 -10.40 3.40 2.70
CA VAL A 200 -9.37 3.35 1.69
C VAL A 200 -8.51 2.11 1.90
N LEU A 201 -8.11 1.46 0.80
CA LEU A 201 -7.19 0.32 0.80
C LEU A 201 -5.77 0.84 0.56
N ARG A 202 -5.01 1.01 1.65
CA ARG A 202 -3.61 1.47 1.58
C ARG A 202 -2.67 0.28 1.56
N ASN A 203 -1.82 0.18 0.57
CA ASN A 203 -0.80 -0.85 0.51
C ASN A 203 0.19 -0.67 1.67
N ALA A 204 0.44 -1.74 2.42
CA ALA A 204 1.25 -1.71 3.64
C ALA A 204 2.74 -1.47 3.37
N VAL A 205 3.22 -1.69 2.14
CA VAL A 205 4.65 -1.57 1.79
C VAL A 205 4.99 -0.17 1.32
N ASN A 206 4.19 0.38 0.39
CA ASN A 206 4.53 1.63 -0.29
C ASN A 206 3.60 2.80 0.04
N ALA A 207 2.67 2.61 0.98
CA ALA A 207 1.79 3.65 1.48
C ALA A 207 0.82 4.26 0.46
N LYS A 208 0.67 3.65 -0.73
CA LYS A 208 -0.26 4.12 -1.76
C LYS A 208 -1.62 3.43 -1.67
N CYS A 209 -2.64 4.09 -2.17
CA CYS A 209 -4.02 3.67 -2.08
C CYS A 209 -4.52 3.09 -3.39
N LEU A 210 -5.37 2.05 -3.30
CA LEU A 210 -6.07 1.48 -4.44
C LEU A 210 -7.04 2.50 -5.02
N VAL A 211 -6.97 2.70 -6.33
CA VAL A 211 -7.81 3.63 -7.08
C VAL A 211 -8.33 2.98 -8.35
N VAL A 212 -9.55 3.35 -8.76
CA VAL A 212 -10.01 3.17 -10.14
C VAL A 212 -10.55 4.50 -10.64
N GLN A 213 -9.85 5.13 -11.58
CA GLN A 213 -10.23 6.45 -12.09
C GLN A 213 -11.27 6.35 -13.20
N GLY A 214 -12.26 7.26 -13.16
CA GLY A 214 -13.39 7.30 -14.08
C GLY A 214 -14.65 6.69 -13.47
N ARG A 215 -15.78 6.87 -14.15
CA ARG A 215 -17.10 6.38 -13.69
C ARG A 215 -17.67 5.28 -14.60
N GLU A 216 -17.01 5.04 -15.72
CA GLU A 216 -17.37 4.05 -16.72
C GLU A 216 -16.79 2.66 -16.39
N PRO A 217 -17.41 1.57 -16.88
CA PRO A 217 -16.84 0.23 -16.77
C PRO A 217 -15.48 0.08 -17.48
N ALA A 218 -14.82 -1.04 -17.23
CA ALA A 218 -13.54 -1.44 -17.82
C ALA A 218 -12.35 -0.53 -17.48
N ARG A 219 -12.49 0.36 -16.47
CA ARG A 219 -11.37 1.19 -15.98
C ARG A 219 -10.46 0.38 -15.06
N PRO A 220 -9.14 0.40 -15.29
CA PRO A 220 -8.22 -0.45 -14.55
C PRO A 220 -7.98 0.07 -13.13
N ALA A 221 -7.79 -0.86 -12.22
CA ALA A 221 -7.30 -0.58 -10.89
C ALA A 221 -5.79 -0.31 -10.89
N ALA A 222 -5.42 0.71 -10.15
CA ALA A 222 -4.04 1.15 -9.99
C ALA A 222 -3.80 1.59 -8.55
N GLN A 223 -2.57 2.00 -8.26
CA GLN A 223 -2.22 2.67 -7.01
C GLN A 223 -2.01 4.17 -7.24
N ILE A 224 -2.25 4.99 -6.22
CA ILE A 224 -1.91 6.41 -6.22
C ILE A 224 -1.63 6.88 -4.79
N SER A 225 -0.94 8.01 -4.62
CA SER A 225 -0.88 8.66 -3.32
C SER A 225 -2.28 8.88 -2.74
N CYS A 226 -2.46 8.50 -1.47
CA CYS A 226 -3.73 8.58 -0.77
C CYS A 226 -4.19 10.04 -0.62
N GLY A 227 -5.48 10.32 -0.82
CA GLY A 227 -6.08 11.61 -0.53
C GLY A 227 -7.56 11.48 -0.22
N GLU A 228 -7.98 12.02 0.93
CA GLU A 228 -9.35 11.88 1.44
C GLU A 228 -10.40 12.56 0.56
N GLN A 229 -9.99 13.56 -0.23
CA GLN A 229 -10.86 14.29 -1.15
C GLN A 229 -11.25 13.50 -2.41
N TYR A 230 -10.62 12.35 -2.67
CA TYR A 230 -10.78 11.62 -3.93
C TYR A 230 -11.71 10.42 -3.77
N ASP A 231 -12.96 10.57 -4.18
CA ASP A 231 -13.99 9.53 -4.06
C ASP A 231 -13.67 8.23 -4.81
N ASP A 232 -12.83 8.29 -5.84
CA ASP A 232 -12.36 7.13 -6.60
C ASP A 232 -11.34 6.26 -5.84
N GLN A 233 -10.90 6.68 -4.64
CA GLN A 233 -10.04 5.91 -3.73
C GLN A 233 -10.82 5.27 -2.57
N TRP A 234 -12.09 5.62 -2.39
CA TRP A 234 -12.93 5.13 -1.29
C TRP A 234 -13.74 3.91 -1.73
N TRP A 235 -13.83 2.92 -0.85
CA TRP A 235 -14.47 1.64 -1.10
C TRP A 235 -15.43 1.29 0.04
N HIS A 236 -16.46 0.51 -0.25
CA HIS A 236 -17.19 -0.24 0.75
C HIS A 236 -17.36 -1.69 0.28
N LEU A 237 -17.66 -2.59 1.22
CA LEU A 237 -18.06 -3.95 0.90
C LEU A 237 -19.59 -4.04 0.86
N ALA A 238 -20.13 -4.43 -0.29
CA ALA A 238 -21.53 -4.80 -0.43
C ALA A 238 -21.67 -6.32 -0.41
N PRO A 239 -22.70 -6.90 0.22
CA PRO A 239 -22.91 -8.34 0.28
C PRO A 239 -23.11 -8.98 -1.11
#